data_AF-D5MCU0-F1
#
_entry.id   AF-D5MCU0-F1
#
_cell.length_a   1.000
_cell.length_b   1.000
_cell.length_c   1.000
_cell.angle_alpha   90.00
_cell.angle_beta   90.00
_cell.angle_gamma   90.00
#
_symmetry.space_group_name_H-M   'P 1'
#
loop_
_entity.id
_entity.type
_entity.pdbx_description
1 polymer ?
#
loop_
_entity_poly.entity_id
_entity_poly.type
_entity_poly.pdbx_seq_one_letter_code
_entity_poly.pdbx_strand_id
1 'polypeptide(L)'
;MSNAETVRKRWKIRRRLSDLKVKLCDATLILAVGGLILAMLDVEFTATRILESFVNTSDLSFILRTAAIITTIALLFFLLFYHFIDIKIQLVETGTSNWRVGITSERVLNTLLEVAICAICPIPETGVVAWPILSNIAERTRERVNIPISVLLTLPMFLRFFIVCRYMVLHSSQHQDTATRTIASLNHIAVDFRFVLKSEMYERPLFVLSIASLMFWCVVSWMLTQCERYAYPSISGFQHFADYLWFEIITFFSIGYGDVQVNTYCGRGLAMLTAIVGTLFSSTLIALISRKLILTTCEKRVNHIIAENNITNEHKNAAACVLQNTWRTVLRARDYQKSSSRRNQQRLAKMQRMLLCSVITFRKTRWKLRMQMEDEDDFFTARRAFNETEDRLQKVRQRQSQLDGKISMLFENVEALTQAVMSRKCYLRQ
;
A
#
# COMPACT_ATOMS: atom_id res chain seq x y z
N MET A 1 -16.04 24.68 40.29
CA MET A 1 -14.78 24.59 39.51
C MET A 1 -15.13 24.69 38.04
N SER A 2 -14.52 25.63 37.31
CA SER A 2 -14.91 25.96 35.93
C SER A 2 -14.80 24.73 35.03
N ASN A 3 -15.78 24.53 34.14
CA ASN A 3 -15.84 23.40 33.21
C ASN A 3 -14.52 23.26 32.40
N ALA A 4 -13.85 24.39 32.11
CA ALA A 4 -12.55 24.44 31.45
C ALA A 4 -11.39 23.84 32.28
N GLU A 5 -11.39 23.99 33.61
CA GLU A 5 -10.37 23.41 34.48
C GLU A 5 -10.47 21.88 34.52
N THR A 6 -11.68 21.36 34.52
CA THR A 6 -11.95 19.91 34.46
C THR A 6 -11.50 19.31 33.13
N VAL A 7 -11.79 19.98 32.01
CA VAL A 7 -11.35 19.55 30.66
C VAL A 7 -9.82 19.57 30.56
N ARG A 8 -9.17 20.64 31.03
CA ARG A 8 -7.71 20.74 31.03
C ARG A 8 -7.04 19.66 31.87
N LYS A 9 -7.60 19.34 33.04
CA LYS A 9 -7.10 18.25 33.90
C LYS A 9 -7.23 16.88 33.21
N ARG A 10 -8.38 16.58 32.59
CA ARG A 10 -8.59 15.33 31.83
C ARG A 10 -7.61 15.19 30.67
N TRP A 11 -7.40 16.26 29.91
CA TRP A 11 -6.42 16.26 28.81
C TRP A 11 -4.99 15.98 29.30
N LYS A 12 -4.55 16.62 30.40
CA LYS A 12 -3.22 16.37 30.99
C LYS A 12 -3.04 14.91 31.43
N ILE A 13 -4.07 14.33 32.07
CA ILE A 13 -4.04 12.93 32.49
C ILE A 13 -3.97 12.00 31.27
N ARG A 14 -4.80 12.23 30.25
CA ARG A 14 -4.80 11.46 29.01
C ARG A 14 -3.44 11.49 28.32
N ARG A 15 -2.82 12.67 28.22
CA ARG A 15 -1.47 12.82 27.63
C ARG A 15 -0.43 11.99 28.39
N ARG A 16 -0.38 12.11 29.72
CA ARG A 16 0.54 11.31 30.54
C ARG A 16 0.33 9.79 30.39
N LEU A 17 -0.93 9.34 30.35
CA LEU A 17 -1.26 7.93 30.15
C LEU A 17 -0.87 7.46 28.74
N SER A 18 -1.05 8.30 27.72
CA SER A 18 -0.61 8.01 26.35
C SER A 18 0.91 7.90 26.27
N ASP A 19 1.66 8.83 26.89
CA ASP A 19 3.12 8.78 26.94
C ASP A 19 3.61 7.52 27.68
N LEU A 20 2.93 7.14 28.76
CA LEU A 20 3.21 5.89 29.49
C LEU A 20 2.92 4.65 28.62
N LYS A 21 1.81 4.66 27.86
CA LYS A 21 1.45 3.57 26.94
C LYS A 21 2.52 3.36 25.86
N VAL A 22 3.12 4.44 25.34
CA VAL A 22 4.24 4.37 24.39
C VAL A 22 5.44 3.70 25.03
N LYS A 23 5.87 4.16 26.22
CA LYS A 23 7.01 3.56 26.95
C LYS A 23 6.81 2.09 27.29
N LEU A 24 5.57 1.70 27.63
CA LEU A 24 5.23 0.30 27.88
C LEU A 24 5.34 -0.54 26.60
N CYS A 25 4.95 0.01 25.45
CA CYS A 25 5.14 -0.66 24.16
C CYS A 25 6.63 -0.92 23.90
N ASP A 26 7.50 0.03 24.19
CA ASP A 26 8.97 -0.10 24.02
C ASP A 26 9.52 -1.21 24.91
N ALA A 27 9.12 -1.22 26.18
CA ALA A 27 9.50 -2.27 27.13
C ALA A 27 9.02 -3.65 26.66
N THR A 28 7.77 -3.77 26.21
CA THR A 28 7.26 -5.05 25.67
C THR A 28 7.98 -5.49 24.41
N LEU A 29 8.40 -4.57 23.55
CA LEU A 29 9.18 -4.90 22.35
C LEU A 29 10.55 -5.47 22.73
N ILE A 30 11.28 -4.76 23.61
CA ILE A 30 12.61 -5.18 24.05
C ILE A 30 12.55 -6.57 24.70
N LEU A 31 11.56 -6.81 25.57
CA LEU A 31 11.39 -8.10 26.22
C LEU A 31 10.98 -9.21 25.25
N ALA A 32 10.09 -8.92 24.29
CA ALA A 32 9.64 -9.89 23.30
C ALA A 32 10.77 -10.32 22.36
N VAL A 33 11.52 -9.35 21.82
CA VAL A 33 12.65 -9.59 20.91
C VAL A 33 13.83 -10.19 21.69
N GLY A 34 14.12 -9.69 22.88
CA GLY A 34 15.16 -10.26 23.74
C GLY A 34 14.90 -11.72 24.10
N GLY A 35 13.68 -12.06 24.49
CA GLY A 35 13.28 -13.45 24.76
C GLY A 35 13.36 -14.34 23.52
N LEU A 36 13.03 -13.82 22.34
CA LEU A 36 13.17 -14.55 21.07
C LEU A 36 14.65 -14.80 20.74
N ILE A 37 15.51 -13.79 20.87
CA ILE A 37 16.96 -13.93 20.62
C ILE A 37 17.56 -14.97 21.57
N LEU A 38 17.22 -14.92 22.86
CA LEU A 38 17.68 -15.92 23.83
C LEU A 38 17.26 -17.35 23.43
N ALA A 39 16.02 -17.54 22.98
CA ALA A 39 15.55 -18.83 22.49
C ALA A 39 16.25 -19.27 21.20
N MET A 40 16.51 -18.36 20.26
CA MET A 40 17.27 -18.65 19.04
C MET A 40 18.71 -19.06 19.36
N LEU A 41 19.37 -18.35 20.29
CA LEU A 41 20.72 -18.67 20.74
C LEU A 41 20.79 -20.05 21.41
N ASP A 42 19.81 -20.40 22.24
CA ASP A 42 19.71 -21.74 22.85
C ASP A 42 19.68 -22.84 21.78
N VAL A 43 18.81 -22.69 20.78
CA VAL A 43 18.64 -23.68 19.71
C VAL A 43 19.92 -23.80 18.88
N GLU A 44 20.54 -22.68 18.50
CA GLU A 44 21.77 -22.70 17.70
C GLU A 44 22.98 -23.26 18.45
N PHE A 45 23.16 -22.91 19.73
CA PHE A 45 24.25 -23.46 20.53
C PHE A 45 24.07 -24.95 20.80
N THR A 46 22.85 -25.40 21.07
CA THR A 46 22.54 -26.82 21.29
C THR A 46 22.84 -27.64 20.03
N ALA A 47 22.56 -27.08 18.85
CA ALA A 47 22.63 -27.81 17.60
C ALA A 47 24.02 -27.76 16.94
N THR A 48 24.77 -26.67 17.09
CA THR A 48 26.12 -26.56 16.49
C THR A 48 27.21 -27.19 17.36
N ARG A 49 26.96 -27.37 18.66
CA ARG A 49 27.92 -27.89 19.66
C ARG A 49 29.29 -27.20 19.67
N ILE A 50 29.39 -25.99 19.10
CA ILE A 50 30.64 -25.23 18.96
C ILE A 50 31.30 -24.97 20.32
N LEU A 51 30.48 -24.76 21.35
CA LEU A 51 30.93 -24.41 22.70
C LEU A 51 31.20 -25.64 23.60
N GLU A 52 31.04 -26.86 23.09
CA GLU A 52 31.21 -28.09 23.88
C GLU A 52 32.64 -28.25 24.40
N SER A 53 33.63 -27.59 23.79
CA SER A 53 35.02 -27.54 24.25
C SER A 53 35.30 -26.54 25.38
N PHE A 54 34.40 -25.58 25.63
CA PHE A 54 34.60 -24.50 26.61
C PHE A 54 33.61 -24.52 27.77
N VAL A 55 32.37 -25.00 27.54
CA VAL A 55 31.28 -24.98 28.53
C VAL A 55 30.37 -26.20 28.35
N ASN A 56 29.83 -26.73 29.45
CA ASN A 56 28.77 -27.74 29.41
C ASN A 56 27.53 -27.19 28.69
N THR A 57 27.22 -27.75 27.53
CA THR A 57 26.10 -27.32 26.68
C THR A 57 24.74 -27.47 27.37
N SER A 58 24.59 -28.46 28.26
CA SER A 58 23.40 -28.65 29.09
C SER A 58 23.14 -27.48 30.03
N ASP A 59 24.19 -27.02 30.72
CA ASP A 59 24.09 -25.98 31.74
C ASP A 59 23.83 -24.62 31.09
N LEU A 60 24.49 -24.35 29.96
CA LEU A 60 24.24 -23.16 29.15
C LEU A 60 22.81 -23.13 28.61
N SER A 61 22.32 -24.26 28.08
CA SER A 61 20.94 -24.37 27.58
C SER A 61 19.92 -24.14 28.70
N PHE A 62 20.17 -24.69 29.89
CA PHE A 62 19.31 -24.47 31.05
C PHE A 62 19.26 -22.99 31.46
N ILE A 63 20.40 -22.30 31.48
CA ILE A 63 20.48 -20.86 31.80
C ILE A 63 19.73 -20.03 30.77
N LEU A 64 19.96 -20.27 29.47
CA LEU A 64 19.31 -19.51 28.39
C LEU A 64 17.80 -19.70 28.38
N ARG A 65 17.31 -20.92 28.59
CA ARG A 65 15.87 -21.22 28.69
C ARG A 65 15.23 -20.57 29.92
N THR A 66 15.92 -20.63 31.07
CA THR A 66 15.44 -19.97 32.30
C THR A 66 15.35 -18.45 32.11
N ALA A 67 16.35 -17.84 31.46
CA ALA A 67 16.32 -16.42 31.09
C ALA A 67 15.18 -16.10 30.09
N ALA A 68 14.92 -16.97 29.11
CA ALA A 68 13.80 -16.83 28.17
C ALA A 68 12.43 -16.91 28.88
N ILE A 69 12.29 -17.72 29.94
CA ILE A 69 11.08 -17.79 30.77
C ILE A 69 10.93 -16.50 31.58
N ILE A 70 11.98 -16.04 32.27
CA ILE A 70 11.94 -14.82 33.08
C ILE A 70 11.55 -13.61 32.21
N THR A 71 12.16 -13.48 31.03
CA THR A 71 11.83 -12.42 30.07
C THR A 71 10.39 -12.54 29.57
N THR A 72 9.86 -13.75 29.38
CA THR A 72 8.46 -13.99 29.01
C THR A 72 7.49 -13.62 30.13
N ILE A 73 7.79 -13.95 31.40
CA ILE A 73 6.96 -13.54 32.56
C ILE A 73 6.93 -12.01 32.68
N ALA A 74 8.08 -11.37 32.55
CA ALA A 74 8.18 -9.90 32.54
C ALA A 74 7.36 -9.30 31.38
N LEU A 75 7.48 -9.87 30.17
CA LEU A 75 6.71 -9.47 28.99
C LEU A 75 5.20 -9.52 29.26
N LEU A 76 4.71 -10.63 29.81
CA LEU A 76 3.28 -10.80 30.14
C LEU A 76 2.81 -9.76 31.16
N PHE A 77 3.61 -9.48 32.20
CA PHE A 77 3.29 -8.44 33.17
C PHE A 77 3.15 -7.06 32.51
N PHE A 78 4.13 -6.65 31.70
CA PHE A 78 4.09 -5.36 31.01
C PHE A 78 2.97 -5.30 29.95
N LEU A 79 2.66 -6.42 29.29
CA LEU A 79 1.55 -6.52 28.33
C LEU A 79 0.19 -6.33 29.01
N LEU A 80 -0.03 -6.98 30.16
CA LEU A 80 -1.25 -6.77 30.96
C LEU A 80 -1.34 -5.32 31.45
N PHE A 81 -0.22 -4.74 31.88
CA PHE A 81 -0.18 -3.35 32.31
C PHE A 81 -0.45 -2.38 31.14
N TYR A 82 0.03 -2.68 29.93
CA TYR A 82 -0.30 -1.93 28.71
C TYR A 82 -1.83 -1.90 28.45
N HIS A 83 -2.49 -3.06 28.50
CA HIS A 83 -3.95 -3.16 28.31
C HIS A 83 -4.73 -2.46 29.43
N PHE A 84 -4.22 -2.50 30.66
CA PHE A 84 -4.80 -1.75 31.77
C PHE A 84 -4.73 -0.23 31.56
N ILE A 85 -3.60 0.28 31.07
CA ILE A 85 -3.46 1.71 30.72
C ILE A 85 -4.39 2.08 29.56
N ASP A 86 -4.56 1.21 28.57
CA ASP A 86 -5.50 1.43 27.45
C ASP A 86 -6.95 1.60 27.94
N ILE A 87 -7.41 0.71 28.83
CA ILE A 87 -8.73 0.81 29.47
C ILE A 87 -8.85 2.12 30.26
N LYS A 88 -7.80 2.52 30.99
CA LYS A 88 -7.79 3.80 31.72
C LYS A 88 -7.88 5.01 30.80
N ILE A 89 -7.24 5.00 29.64
CA ILE A 89 -7.35 6.09 28.66
C ILE A 89 -8.81 6.23 28.20
N GLN A 90 -9.47 5.12 27.87
CA GLN A 90 -10.88 5.14 27.45
C GLN A 90 -11.82 5.60 28.58
N LEU A 91 -11.52 5.24 29.82
CA LEU A 91 -12.28 5.69 30.98
C LEU A 91 -12.22 7.22 31.14
N VAL A 92 -11.03 7.81 30.92
CA VAL A 92 -10.84 9.26 30.94
C VAL A 92 -11.56 9.95 29.77
N GLU A 93 -11.61 9.31 28.59
CA GLU A 93 -12.29 9.83 27.40
C GLU A 93 -13.83 9.82 27.55
N THR A 94 -14.38 8.74 28.10
CA THR A 94 -15.82 8.63 28.39
C THR A 94 -16.25 9.45 29.62
N GLY A 95 -15.30 9.83 30.48
CA GLY A 95 -15.57 10.59 31.70
C GLY A 95 -16.31 9.79 32.77
N THR A 96 -16.40 8.47 32.62
CA THR A 96 -17.02 7.56 33.60
C THR A 96 -15.98 7.08 34.62
N SER A 97 -16.40 6.68 35.82
CA SER A 97 -15.50 6.09 36.84
C SER A 97 -15.55 4.57 36.89
N ASN A 98 -16.54 3.97 36.19
CA ASN A 98 -16.81 2.55 36.24
C ASN A 98 -15.95 1.81 35.20
N TRP A 99 -14.86 1.19 35.66
CA TRP A 99 -13.94 0.42 34.80
C TRP A 99 -14.63 -0.69 34.00
N ARG A 100 -15.72 -1.26 34.53
CA ARG A 100 -16.54 -2.28 33.84
C ARG A 100 -17.07 -1.81 32.48
N VAL A 101 -17.35 -0.51 32.35
CA VAL A 101 -17.83 0.10 31.09
C VAL A 101 -16.74 0.07 30.01
N GLY A 102 -15.45 0.08 30.40
CA GLY A 102 -14.32 -0.02 29.49
C GLY A 102 -13.96 -1.45 29.07
N ILE A 103 -14.60 -2.47 29.65
CA ILE A 103 -14.35 -3.88 29.34
C ILE A 103 -15.43 -4.40 28.40
N THR A 104 -15.03 -4.64 27.16
CA THR A 104 -15.85 -5.28 26.14
C THR A 104 -15.37 -6.72 25.91
N SER A 105 -16.28 -7.63 25.53
CA SER A 105 -15.94 -9.03 25.26
C SER A 105 -14.88 -9.17 24.16
N GLU A 106 -14.96 -8.33 23.13
CA GLU A 106 -13.97 -8.27 22.05
C GLU A 106 -12.57 -7.91 22.56
N ARG A 107 -12.45 -6.89 23.44
CA ARG A 107 -11.17 -6.51 24.00
C ARG A 107 -10.61 -7.62 24.89
N VAL A 108 -11.44 -8.25 25.73
CA VAL A 108 -10.99 -9.36 26.57
C VAL A 108 -10.49 -10.52 25.72
N LEU A 109 -11.22 -10.90 24.66
CA LEU A 109 -10.80 -11.96 23.75
C LEU A 109 -9.46 -11.63 23.07
N ASN A 110 -9.30 -10.41 22.55
CA ASN A 110 -8.06 -9.97 21.93
C ASN A 110 -6.88 -9.96 22.92
N THR A 111 -7.09 -9.45 24.14
CA THR A 111 -6.07 -9.48 25.20
C THR A 111 -5.70 -10.92 25.58
N LEU A 112 -6.68 -11.83 25.70
CA LEU A 112 -6.42 -13.24 25.99
C LEU A 112 -5.62 -13.92 24.87
N LEU A 113 -5.95 -13.65 23.61
CA LEU A 113 -5.20 -14.17 22.47
C LEU A 113 -3.75 -13.65 22.45
N GLU A 114 -3.55 -12.36 22.70
CA GLU A 114 -2.20 -11.78 22.80
C GLU A 114 -1.40 -12.42 23.94
N VAL A 115 -2.00 -12.56 25.12
CA VAL A 115 -1.37 -13.21 26.27
C VAL A 115 -1.04 -14.67 25.95
N ALA A 116 -1.94 -15.41 25.30
CA ALA A 116 -1.71 -16.79 24.91
C ALA A 116 -0.54 -16.93 23.94
N ILE A 117 -0.46 -16.08 22.90
CA ILE A 117 0.64 -16.06 21.94
C ILE A 117 1.97 -15.71 22.65
N CYS A 118 1.97 -14.70 23.51
CA CYS A 118 3.16 -14.26 24.23
C CYS A 118 3.61 -15.26 25.31
N ALA A 119 2.70 -16.07 25.86
CA ALA A 119 3.03 -17.04 26.90
C ALA A 119 3.82 -18.25 26.38
N ILE A 120 3.73 -18.55 25.08
CA ILE A 120 4.48 -19.66 24.48
C ILE A 120 5.98 -19.36 24.56
N CYS A 121 6.72 -20.21 25.26
CA CYS A 121 8.18 -20.14 25.40
C CYS A 121 8.79 -21.54 25.62
N PRO A 122 10.05 -21.76 25.24
CA PRO A 122 10.72 -23.05 25.43
C PRO A 122 10.93 -23.29 26.93
N ILE A 123 10.35 -24.39 27.42
CA ILE A 123 10.48 -24.81 28.82
C ILE A 123 11.73 -25.71 28.93
N PRO A 124 12.54 -25.58 30.01
CA PRO A 124 13.63 -26.51 30.26
C PRO A 124 13.09 -27.95 30.44
N GLU A 125 13.88 -28.94 30.05
CA GLU A 125 13.57 -30.38 30.24
C GLU A 125 12.31 -30.91 29.55
N THR A 126 11.85 -30.26 28.48
CA THR A 126 10.81 -30.85 27.62
C THR A 126 11.40 -31.98 26.79
N GLY A 127 10.82 -33.19 26.87
CA GLY A 127 11.27 -34.37 26.14
C GLY A 127 11.30 -34.24 24.60
N VAL A 128 11.47 -35.37 23.92
CA VAL A 128 11.53 -35.42 22.45
C VAL A 128 10.22 -35.92 21.85
N VAL A 129 9.86 -35.39 20.68
CA VAL A 129 8.74 -35.88 19.87
C VAL A 129 9.29 -36.57 18.63
N ALA A 130 8.83 -37.79 18.37
CA ALA A 130 9.18 -38.53 17.17
C ALA A 130 8.28 -38.12 15.99
N TRP A 131 8.86 -37.55 14.95
CA TRP A 131 8.17 -37.23 13.68
C TRP A 131 8.60 -38.15 12.56
N PRO A 132 7.67 -38.60 11.68
CA PRO A 132 8.03 -39.35 10.49
C PRO A 132 8.70 -38.44 9.45
N ILE A 133 9.66 -38.98 8.71
CA ILE A 133 10.22 -38.32 7.52
C ILE A 133 9.30 -38.59 6.34
N LEU A 134 8.84 -37.56 5.64
CA LEU A 134 8.02 -37.68 4.43
C LEU A 134 8.89 -37.49 3.18
N SER A 135 9.58 -38.56 2.81
CA SER A 135 10.39 -38.62 1.58
C SER A 135 9.59 -39.22 0.41
N ASN A 136 10.02 -38.92 -0.81
CA ASN A 136 9.54 -39.59 -2.03
C ASN A 136 10.06 -41.04 -2.18
N ILE A 137 11.03 -41.44 -1.33
CA ILE A 137 11.59 -42.79 -1.28
C ILE A 137 10.89 -43.58 -0.18
N ALA A 138 10.15 -44.63 -0.55
CA ALA A 138 9.32 -45.43 0.36
C ALA A 138 10.09 -46.00 1.58
N GLU A 139 11.37 -46.36 1.40
CA GLU A 139 12.24 -46.86 2.48
C GLU A 139 12.54 -45.79 3.53
N ARG A 140 12.74 -44.54 3.11
CA ARG A 140 13.04 -43.40 3.99
C ARG A 140 11.81 -42.89 4.75
N THR A 141 10.61 -43.20 4.26
CA THR A 141 9.34 -42.80 4.90
C THR A 141 9.07 -43.55 6.21
N ARG A 142 9.77 -44.66 6.46
CA ARG A 142 9.66 -45.43 7.71
C ARG A 142 10.51 -44.84 8.85
N GLU A 143 11.47 -43.98 8.52
CA GLU A 143 12.36 -43.38 9.51
C GLU A 143 11.62 -42.32 10.34
N ARG A 144 11.90 -42.32 11.66
CA ARG A 144 11.40 -41.32 12.59
C ARG A 144 12.55 -40.53 13.18
N VAL A 145 12.37 -39.22 13.24
CA VAL A 145 13.33 -38.27 13.77
C VAL A 145 12.82 -37.72 15.08
N ASN A 146 13.69 -37.73 16.10
CA ASN A 146 13.38 -37.20 17.41
C ASN A 146 13.74 -35.71 17.46
N ILE A 147 12.72 -34.86 17.49
CA ILE A 147 12.89 -33.40 17.57
C ILE A 147 12.59 -32.96 19.01
N PRO A 148 13.48 -32.20 19.65
CA PRO A 148 13.21 -31.64 20.97
C PRO A 148 11.98 -30.72 20.95
N ILE A 149 11.08 -30.91 21.92
CA ILE A 149 9.88 -30.07 22.06
C ILE A 149 10.26 -28.60 22.23
N SER A 150 11.37 -28.32 22.92
CA SER A 150 11.90 -26.96 23.09
C SER A 150 12.12 -26.24 21.78
N VAL A 151 12.66 -26.91 20.75
CA VAL A 151 12.87 -26.35 19.41
C VAL A 151 11.53 -26.04 18.75
N LEU A 152 10.57 -26.96 18.82
CA LEU A 152 9.23 -26.75 18.27
C LEU A 152 8.52 -25.56 18.92
N LEU A 153 8.70 -25.35 20.23
CA LEU A 153 8.13 -24.21 20.97
C LEU A 153 8.82 -22.88 20.64
N THR A 154 10.02 -22.87 20.04
CA THR A 154 10.65 -21.63 19.58
C THR A 154 10.00 -21.08 18.31
N LEU A 155 9.44 -21.94 17.44
CA LEU A 155 8.77 -21.51 16.21
C LEU A 155 7.58 -20.57 16.45
N PRO A 156 6.59 -20.90 17.32
CA PRO A 156 5.50 -19.99 17.61
C PRO A 156 5.94 -18.72 18.36
N MET A 157 7.16 -18.64 18.93
CA MET A 157 7.66 -17.39 19.50
C MET A 157 7.84 -16.29 18.45
N PHE A 158 8.05 -16.64 17.17
CA PHE A 158 8.11 -15.66 16.08
C PHE A 158 6.77 -14.94 15.86
N LEU A 159 5.64 -15.51 16.32
CA LEU A 159 4.36 -14.81 16.31
C LEU A 159 4.43 -13.50 17.11
N ARG A 160 5.33 -13.39 18.11
CA ARG A 160 5.56 -12.16 18.88
C ARG A 160 5.99 -10.97 18.02
N PHE A 161 6.36 -11.16 16.75
CA PHE A 161 6.62 -10.06 15.83
C PHE A 161 5.43 -9.12 15.60
N PHE A 162 4.20 -9.52 15.94
CA PHE A 162 3.07 -8.59 15.96
C PHE A 162 3.33 -7.37 16.86
N ILE A 163 4.13 -7.52 17.93
CA ILE A 163 4.53 -6.43 18.83
C ILE A 163 5.42 -5.42 18.11
N VAL A 164 6.27 -5.87 17.17
CA VAL A 164 7.06 -4.96 16.31
C VAL A 164 6.13 -4.13 15.44
N CYS A 165 5.11 -4.76 14.83
CA CYS A 165 4.11 -4.05 14.05
C CYS A 165 3.36 -3.00 14.89
N ARG A 166 3.00 -3.34 16.14
CA ARG A 166 2.40 -2.39 17.09
C ARG A 166 3.35 -1.23 17.39
N TYR A 167 4.63 -1.51 17.67
CA TYR A 167 5.63 -0.51 17.96
C TYR A 167 5.78 0.47 16.79
N MET A 168 5.93 -0.04 15.56
CA MET A 168 6.04 0.79 14.35
C MET A 168 4.86 1.74 14.21
N VAL A 169 3.63 1.24 14.45
CA VAL A 169 2.42 2.06 14.35
C VAL A 169 2.34 3.11 15.46
N LEU A 170 2.69 2.75 16.70
CA LEU A 170 2.61 3.66 17.83
C LEU A 170 3.70 4.76 17.76
N HIS A 171 4.81 4.48 17.09
CA HIS A 171 5.89 5.43 16.81
C HIS A 171 5.77 6.16 15.47
N SER A 172 4.79 5.81 14.63
CA SER A 172 4.54 6.54 13.39
C SER A 172 4.13 7.98 13.70
N SER A 173 4.75 8.92 12.99
CA SER A 173 4.44 10.36 13.08
C SER A 173 2.94 10.63 12.92
N GLN A 174 2.25 9.82 12.09
CA GLN A 174 0.83 9.91 11.83
C GLN A 174 -0.05 9.66 13.08
N HIS A 175 0.40 8.82 14.01
CA HIS A 175 -0.34 8.54 15.25
C HIS A 175 0.01 9.51 16.38
N GLN A 176 1.23 10.05 16.38
CA GLN A 176 1.71 10.99 17.40
C GLN A 176 1.28 12.44 17.13
N ASP A 177 1.12 12.83 15.87
CA ASP A 177 0.78 14.20 15.52
C ASP A 177 -0.68 14.55 15.87
N THR A 178 -0.85 15.59 16.68
CA THR A 178 -2.16 16.09 17.09
C THR A 178 -2.88 16.77 15.93
N ALA A 179 -2.16 17.40 15.00
CA ALA A 179 -2.75 18.04 13.82
C ALA A 179 -3.41 16.98 12.92
N THR A 180 -2.68 15.91 12.60
CA THR A 180 -3.19 14.75 11.86
C THR A 180 -4.43 14.16 12.51
N ARG A 181 -4.41 13.93 13.82
CA ARG A 181 -5.57 13.38 14.55
C ARG A 181 -6.79 14.31 14.50
N THR A 182 -6.56 15.62 14.51
CA THR A 182 -7.63 16.62 14.38
C THR A 182 -8.25 16.56 12.98
N ILE A 183 -7.42 16.56 11.93
CA ILE A 183 -7.87 16.43 10.53
C ILE A 183 -8.63 15.11 10.32
N ALA A 184 -8.13 14.01 10.88
CA ALA A 184 -8.79 12.71 10.78
C ALA A 184 -10.17 12.74 11.46
N SER A 185 -10.28 13.34 12.66
CA SER A 185 -11.57 13.47 13.35
C SER A 185 -12.58 14.35 12.60
N LEU A 186 -12.12 15.42 11.93
CA LEU A 186 -12.98 16.28 11.10
C LEU A 186 -13.54 15.54 9.89
N ASN A 187 -12.81 14.55 9.38
CA ASN A 187 -13.25 13.70 8.28
C ASN A 187 -13.94 12.41 8.76
N HIS A 188 -14.21 12.27 10.07
CA HIS A 188 -14.77 11.05 10.68
C HIS A 188 -13.94 9.78 10.41
N ILE A 189 -12.62 9.92 10.33
CA ILE A 189 -11.67 8.81 10.15
C ILE A 189 -10.93 8.56 11.46
N ALA A 190 -10.94 7.32 11.93
CA ALA A 190 -10.12 6.89 13.06
C ALA A 190 -8.67 6.60 12.61
N VAL A 191 -7.69 7.10 13.38
CA VAL A 191 -6.26 6.86 13.14
C VAL A 191 -5.88 5.50 13.74
N ASP A 192 -6.32 4.42 13.07
CA ASP A 192 -6.12 3.04 13.49
C ASP A 192 -4.88 2.39 12.85
N PHE A 193 -4.49 1.20 13.34
CA PHE A 193 -3.41 0.38 12.76
C PHE A 193 -3.53 0.21 11.24
N ARG A 194 -4.74 -0.12 10.76
CA ARG A 194 -5.03 -0.32 9.34
C ARG A 194 -4.82 0.96 8.52
N PHE A 195 -5.10 2.13 9.10
CA PHE A 195 -4.91 3.41 8.43
C PHE A 195 -3.42 3.73 8.30
N VAL A 196 -2.64 3.57 9.37
CA VAL A 196 -1.18 3.82 9.36
C VAL A 196 -0.48 2.88 8.37
N LEU A 197 -0.78 1.58 8.41
CA LEU A 197 -0.18 0.62 7.49
C LEU A 197 -0.53 0.95 6.03
N LYS A 198 -1.79 1.29 5.74
CA LYS A 198 -2.20 1.73 4.40
C LYS A 198 -1.48 3.00 3.95
N SER A 199 -1.24 3.94 4.87
CA SER A 199 -0.55 5.21 4.58
C SER A 199 0.91 4.97 4.20
N GLU A 200 1.66 4.21 5.01
CA GLU A 200 3.06 3.87 4.71
C GLU A 200 3.19 3.09 3.38
N MET A 201 2.27 2.13 3.16
CA MET A 201 2.22 1.37 1.91
C MET A 201 1.83 2.24 0.71
N TYR A 202 1.14 3.37 0.91
CA TYR A 202 0.82 4.32 -0.15
C TYR A 202 2.01 5.23 -0.49
N GLU A 203 2.77 5.69 0.51
CA GLU A 203 3.90 6.59 0.33
C GLU A 203 5.12 5.89 -0.28
N ARG A 204 5.55 4.76 0.31
CA ARG A 204 6.76 4.03 -0.12
C ARG A 204 6.49 2.53 -0.29
N PRO A 205 5.58 2.13 -1.20
CA PRO A 205 5.12 0.75 -1.36
C PRO A 205 6.26 -0.25 -1.58
N LEU A 206 7.16 0.04 -2.53
CA LEU A 206 8.22 -0.91 -2.92
C LEU A 206 9.25 -1.13 -1.81
N PHE A 207 9.59 -0.07 -1.07
CA PHE A 207 10.54 -0.15 0.05
C PHE A 207 9.97 -0.93 1.23
N VAL A 208 8.71 -0.67 1.58
CA VAL A 208 8.02 -1.40 2.65
C VAL A 208 7.89 -2.89 2.29
N LEU A 209 7.48 -3.18 1.05
CA LEU A 209 7.35 -4.55 0.56
C LEU A 209 8.70 -5.28 0.48
N SER A 210 9.76 -4.64 0.01
CA SER A 210 11.07 -5.29 -0.09
C SER A 210 11.67 -5.64 1.28
N ILE A 211 11.58 -4.73 2.25
CA ILE A 211 12.04 -4.99 3.63
C ILE A 211 11.20 -6.09 4.27
N ALA A 212 9.88 -6.06 4.11
CA ALA A 212 9.00 -7.09 4.65
C ALA A 212 9.33 -8.47 4.08
N SER A 213 9.57 -8.57 2.77
CA SER A 213 9.97 -9.85 2.13
C SER A 213 11.33 -10.33 2.60
N LEU A 214 12.33 -9.45 2.70
CA LEU A 214 13.67 -9.84 3.18
C LEU A 214 13.62 -10.36 4.61
N MET A 215 12.90 -9.67 5.49
CA MET A 215 12.69 -10.12 6.88
C MET A 215 11.95 -11.45 6.93
N PHE A 216 10.92 -11.63 6.10
CA PHE A 216 10.17 -12.88 6.00
C PHE A 216 11.07 -14.04 5.56
N TRP A 217 11.89 -13.86 4.51
CA TRP A 217 12.81 -14.89 4.03
C TRP A 217 13.81 -15.32 5.08
N CYS A 218 14.42 -14.37 5.80
CA CYS A 218 15.37 -14.70 6.87
C CYS A 218 14.72 -15.48 8.01
N VAL A 219 13.52 -15.07 8.43
CA VAL A 219 12.78 -15.71 9.54
C VAL A 219 12.32 -17.12 9.15
N VAL A 220 11.66 -17.27 8.01
CA VAL A 220 11.12 -18.57 7.58
C VAL A 220 12.25 -19.52 7.22
N SER A 221 13.33 -19.06 6.57
CA SER A 221 14.52 -19.89 6.33
C SER A 221 15.14 -20.41 7.64
N TRP A 222 15.24 -19.56 8.66
CA TRP A 222 15.71 -20.01 9.98
C TRP A 222 14.77 -21.05 10.59
N MET A 223 13.45 -20.85 10.52
CA MET A 223 12.46 -21.80 11.03
C MET A 223 12.49 -23.14 10.29
N LEU A 224 12.60 -23.11 8.95
CA LEU A 224 12.76 -24.30 8.09
C LEU A 224 14.02 -25.07 8.45
N THR A 225 15.12 -24.34 8.66
CA THR A 225 16.38 -24.92 9.11
C THR A 225 16.17 -25.69 10.42
N GLN A 226 15.47 -25.14 11.42
CA GLN A 226 15.26 -25.86 12.68
C GLN A 226 14.35 -27.09 12.54
N CYS A 227 13.35 -27.03 11.66
CA CYS A 227 12.45 -28.16 11.43
C CYS A 227 13.13 -29.32 10.69
N GLU A 228 14.01 -29.04 9.74
CA GLU A 228 14.63 -30.07 8.89
C GLU A 228 16.03 -30.50 9.36
N ARG A 229 16.71 -29.73 10.23
CA ARG A 229 18.07 -30.04 10.73
C ARG A 229 18.20 -31.46 11.29
N TYR A 230 17.18 -31.94 11.99
CA TYR A 230 17.21 -33.27 12.59
C TYR A 230 17.01 -34.41 11.57
N ALA A 231 16.50 -34.13 10.37
CA ALA A 231 16.37 -35.11 9.29
C ALA A 231 17.69 -35.31 8.51
N TYR A 232 18.65 -34.40 8.68
CA TYR A 232 19.92 -34.38 7.94
C TYR A 232 21.09 -33.97 8.85
N PRO A 233 21.51 -34.81 9.82
CA PRO A 233 22.51 -34.45 10.81
C PRO A 233 23.93 -34.25 10.26
N SER A 234 24.20 -34.59 8.99
CA SER A 234 25.53 -34.59 8.39
C SER A 234 25.95 -33.27 7.72
N ILE A 235 25.06 -32.29 7.60
CA ILE A 235 25.32 -31.02 6.90
C ILE A 235 25.62 -29.92 7.94
N SER A 236 26.55 -29.02 7.62
CA SER A 236 26.90 -27.91 8.52
C SER A 236 25.72 -26.93 8.69
N GLY A 237 25.59 -26.32 9.88
CA GLY A 237 24.46 -25.43 10.19
C GLY A 237 24.32 -24.22 9.26
N PHE A 238 25.45 -23.66 8.80
CA PHE A 238 25.45 -22.57 7.82
C PHE A 238 24.96 -23.02 6.44
N GLN A 239 25.40 -24.19 5.98
CA GLN A 239 24.98 -24.74 4.70
C GLN A 239 23.47 -25.05 4.72
N HIS A 240 22.95 -25.60 5.83
CA HIS A 240 21.51 -25.77 6.00
C HIS A 240 20.73 -24.47 5.87
N PHE A 241 21.17 -23.39 6.53
CA PHE A 241 20.51 -22.10 6.42
C PHE A 241 20.56 -21.54 4.99
N ALA A 242 21.69 -21.67 4.30
CA ALA A 242 21.83 -21.23 2.91
C ALA A 242 20.89 -22.01 1.96
N ASP A 243 20.81 -23.34 2.13
CA ASP A 243 19.94 -24.21 1.33
C ASP A 243 18.45 -23.87 1.54
N TYR A 244 18.03 -23.63 2.79
CA TYR A 244 16.65 -23.24 3.08
C TYR A 244 16.34 -21.77 2.76
N LEU A 245 17.35 -20.88 2.74
CA LEU A 245 17.18 -19.52 2.23
C LEU A 245 16.96 -19.53 0.71
N TRP A 246 17.71 -20.35 -0.01
CA TRP A 246 17.49 -20.60 -1.44
C TRP A 246 16.09 -21.18 -1.70
N PHE A 247 15.72 -22.26 -0.99
CA PHE A 247 14.40 -22.86 -1.07
C PHE A 247 13.27 -21.86 -0.83
N GLU A 248 13.42 -21.02 0.20
CA GLU A 248 12.43 -20.02 0.59
C GLU A 248 12.21 -18.97 -0.51
N ILE A 249 13.29 -18.42 -1.08
CA ILE A 249 13.20 -17.43 -2.17
C ILE A 249 12.52 -18.04 -3.41
N ILE A 250 12.92 -19.25 -3.80
CA ILE A 250 12.38 -19.96 -4.97
C ILE A 250 10.91 -20.33 -4.78
N THR A 251 10.51 -20.73 -3.57
CA THR A 251 9.13 -21.06 -3.23
C THR A 251 8.26 -19.80 -3.15
N PHE A 252 8.77 -18.71 -2.59
CA PHE A 252 8.08 -17.43 -2.49
C PHE A 252 7.69 -16.86 -3.86
N PHE A 253 8.58 -16.98 -4.85
CA PHE A 253 8.29 -16.60 -6.25
C PHE A 253 7.57 -17.69 -7.06
N SER A 254 7.15 -18.78 -6.42
CA SER A 254 6.42 -19.89 -7.07
C SER A 254 7.18 -20.54 -8.23
N ILE A 255 8.51 -20.62 -8.15
CA ILE A 255 9.36 -21.26 -9.17
C ILE A 255 9.50 -22.77 -8.92
N GLY A 256 9.95 -23.15 -7.72
CA GLY A 256 10.01 -24.54 -7.25
C GLY A 256 10.89 -25.50 -8.08
N TYR A 257 12.21 -25.29 -8.12
CA TYR A 257 13.13 -26.18 -8.87
C TYR A 257 13.18 -27.63 -8.38
N GLY A 258 12.94 -27.86 -7.08
CA GLY A 258 12.87 -29.21 -6.49
C GLY A 258 14.22 -29.84 -6.12
N ASP A 259 15.30 -29.06 -6.16
CA ASP A 259 16.65 -29.42 -5.75
C ASP A 259 16.79 -29.54 -4.22
N VAL A 260 16.17 -28.62 -3.48
CA VAL A 260 16.02 -28.69 -2.01
C VAL A 260 14.56 -28.97 -1.68
N GLN A 261 14.30 -29.93 -0.78
CA GLN A 261 12.95 -30.36 -0.41
C GLN A 261 12.78 -30.41 1.12
N VAL A 262 11.55 -30.15 1.58
CA VAL A 262 11.14 -30.26 2.98
C VAL A 262 10.49 -31.62 3.23
N ASN A 263 11.02 -32.37 4.18
CA ASN A 263 10.57 -33.73 4.48
C ASN A 263 9.79 -33.83 5.80
N THR A 264 9.75 -32.79 6.62
CA THR A 264 8.97 -32.78 7.86
C THR A 264 7.59 -32.15 7.66
N TYR A 265 6.62 -32.52 8.51
CA TYR A 265 5.30 -31.88 8.51
C TYR A 265 5.39 -30.38 8.84
N CYS A 266 6.28 -29.99 9.77
CA CYS A 266 6.54 -28.58 10.03
C CYS A 266 7.05 -27.85 8.78
N GLY A 267 8.08 -28.40 8.13
CA GLY A 267 8.67 -27.80 6.94
C GLY A 267 7.67 -27.64 5.80
N ARG A 268 6.80 -28.63 5.59
CA ARG A 268 5.69 -28.54 4.63
C ARG A 268 4.68 -27.45 4.99
N GLY A 269 4.34 -27.31 6.27
CA GLY A 269 3.46 -26.25 6.75
C GLY A 269 4.03 -24.85 6.49
N LEU A 270 5.34 -24.66 6.75
CA LEU A 270 6.05 -23.42 6.46
C LEU A 270 6.14 -23.15 4.96
N ALA A 271 6.45 -24.16 4.14
CA ALA A 271 6.46 -24.01 2.68
C ALA A 271 5.09 -23.62 2.10
N MET A 272 3.99 -24.18 2.64
CA MET A 272 2.63 -23.77 2.27
C MET A 272 2.34 -22.32 2.66
N LEU A 273 2.77 -21.89 3.86
CA LEU A 273 2.65 -20.50 4.30
C LEU A 273 3.42 -19.56 3.35
N THR A 274 4.65 -19.91 2.99
CA THR A 274 5.46 -19.16 2.01
C THR A 274 4.75 -19.01 0.68
N ALA A 275 4.16 -20.07 0.14
CA ALA A 275 3.41 -20.01 -1.12
C ALA A 275 2.19 -19.06 -1.04
N ILE A 276 1.44 -19.09 0.06
CA ILE A 276 0.30 -18.19 0.28
C ILE A 276 0.77 -16.73 0.39
N VAL A 277 1.83 -16.46 1.16
CA VAL A 277 2.36 -15.11 1.32
C VAL A 277 2.97 -14.59 0.01
N GLY A 278 3.70 -15.43 -0.72
CA GLY A 278 4.32 -15.10 -2.00
C GLY A 278 3.32 -14.76 -3.11
N THR A 279 2.18 -15.47 -3.16
CA THR A 279 1.08 -15.15 -4.09
C THR A 279 0.39 -13.81 -3.74
N LEU A 280 0.15 -13.53 -2.46
CA LEU A 280 -0.37 -12.23 -2.01
C LEU A 280 0.59 -11.07 -2.31
N PHE A 281 1.89 -11.30 -2.12
CA PHE A 281 2.93 -10.34 -2.47
C PHE A 281 2.94 -10.06 -3.98
N SER A 282 2.94 -11.11 -4.80
CA SER A 282 2.94 -11.00 -6.26
C SER A 282 1.72 -10.23 -6.78
N SER A 283 0.53 -10.52 -6.24
CA SER A 283 -0.70 -9.79 -6.58
C SER A 283 -0.59 -8.29 -6.22
N THR A 284 -0.08 -7.98 -5.03
CA THR A 284 0.10 -6.59 -4.58
C THR A 284 1.14 -5.87 -5.44
N LEU A 285 2.24 -6.53 -5.79
CA LEU A 285 3.29 -5.97 -6.64
C LEU A 285 2.75 -5.63 -8.03
N ILE A 286 1.96 -6.51 -8.64
CA ILE A 286 1.31 -6.26 -9.95
C ILE A 286 0.40 -5.03 -9.87
N ALA A 287 -0.43 -4.92 -8.81
CA ALA A 287 -1.30 -3.76 -8.62
C ALA A 287 -0.52 -2.44 -8.47
N LEU A 288 0.61 -2.48 -7.76
CA LEU A 288 1.48 -1.32 -7.57
C LEU A 288 2.18 -0.89 -8.85
N ILE A 289 2.72 -1.85 -9.61
CA ILE A 289 3.35 -1.60 -10.90
C ILE A 289 2.32 -1.03 -11.87
N SER A 290 1.11 -1.63 -11.94
CA SER A 290 0.01 -1.14 -12.77
C SER A 290 -0.30 0.33 -12.46
N ARG A 291 -0.44 0.70 -11.19
CA ARG A 291 -0.70 2.09 -10.78
C ARG A 291 0.43 3.05 -11.18
N LYS A 292 1.69 2.63 -11.11
CA LYS A 292 2.85 3.46 -11.49
C LYS A 292 3.05 3.57 -13.00
N LEU A 293 2.58 2.59 -13.77
CA LEU A 293 2.58 2.62 -15.23
C LEU A 293 1.45 3.48 -15.82
N ILE A 294 0.42 3.81 -15.03
CA ILE A 294 -0.62 4.74 -15.46
C ILE A 294 -0.03 6.15 -15.56
N LEU A 295 -0.03 6.67 -16.78
CA LEU A 295 0.37 8.06 -17.07
C LEU A 295 -0.49 9.05 -16.28
N THR A 296 0.17 10.08 -15.74
CA THR A 296 -0.50 11.21 -15.11
C THR A 296 -1.32 12.01 -16.13
N THR A 297 -2.30 12.80 -15.69
CA THR A 297 -3.13 13.63 -16.59
C THR A 297 -2.27 14.61 -17.41
N CYS A 298 -1.17 15.09 -16.86
CA CYS A 298 -0.23 15.96 -17.57
C CYS A 298 0.56 15.19 -18.64
N GLU A 299 1.08 14.00 -18.33
CA GLU A 299 1.78 13.15 -19.31
C GLU A 299 0.84 12.69 -20.42
N LYS A 300 -0.40 12.31 -20.08
CA LYS A 300 -1.44 12.01 -21.07
C LYS A 300 -1.68 13.18 -22.02
N ARG A 301 -1.77 14.41 -21.49
CA ARG A 301 -1.92 15.62 -22.31
C ARG A 301 -0.73 15.82 -23.25
N VAL A 302 0.49 15.68 -22.74
CA VAL A 302 1.70 15.80 -23.57
C VAL A 302 1.67 14.74 -24.67
N ASN A 303 1.35 13.48 -24.35
CA ASN A 303 1.23 12.41 -25.34
C ASN A 303 0.14 12.68 -26.38
N HIS A 304 -1.01 13.23 -25.96
CA HIS A 304 -2.07 13.63 -26.87
C HIS A 304 -1.60 14.72 -27.85
N ILE A 305 -0.96 15.78 -27.34
CA ILE A 305 -0.44 16.87 -28.18
C ILE A 305 0.63 16.36 -29.15
N ILE A 306 1.51 15.45 -28.70
CA ILE A 306 2.52 14.83 -29.58
C ILE A 306 1.84 14.03 -30.70
N ALA A 307 0.82 13.23 -30.37
CA ALA A 307 0.06 12.46 -31.34
C ALA A 307 -0.65 13.38 -32.37
N GLU A 308 -1.32 14.44 -31.90
CA GLU A 308 -2.01 15.42 -32.74
C GLU A 308 -1.05 16.14 -33.69
N ASN A 309 0.12 16.56 -33.19
CA ASN A 309 1.15 17.21 -33.99
C ASN A 309 1.69 16.25 -35.07
N ASN A 310 1.93 14.98 -34.72
CA ASN A 310 2.39 13.98 -35.68
C ASN A 310 1.37 13.75 -36.81
N ILE A 311 0.07 13.61 -36.49
CA ILE A 311 -0.98 13.44 -37.49
C ILE A 311 -1.15 14.69 -38.35
N THR A 312 -1.07 15.88 -37.74
CA THR A 312 -1.13 17.16 -38.45
C THR A 312 0.02 17.28 -39.45
N ASN A 313 1.24 16.89 -39.06
CA ASN A 313 2.40 16.88 -39.95
C ASN A 313 2.26 15.81 -41.06
N GLU A 314 1.75 14.61 -40.74
CA GLU A 314 1.43 13.57 -41.73
C GLU A 314 0.40 14.09 -42.76
N HIS A 315 -0.62 14.83 -42.31
CA HIS A 315 -1.63 15.42 -43.16
C HIS A 315 -1.06 16.50 -44.09
N LYS A 316 -0.24 17.42 -43.57
CA LYS A 316 0.47 18.44 -44.35
C LYS A 316 1.38 17.80 -45.41
N ASN A 317 2.15 16.77 -45.04
CA ASN A 317 3.02 16.04 -45.95
C ASN A 317 2.22 15.32 -47.04
N ALA A 318 1.12 14.64 -46.68
CA ALA A 318 0.24 13.99 -47.65
C ALA A 318 -0.39 15.00 -48.62
N ALA A 319 -0.79 16.18 -48.14
CA ALA A 319 -1.31 17.26 -48.97
C ALA A 319 -0.25 17.75 -49.97
N ALA A 320 0.99 17.98 -49.50
CA ALA A 320 2.11 18.37 -50.35
C ALA A 320 2.40 17.31 -51.43
N CYS A 321 2.38 16.02 -51.09
CA CYS A 321 2.54 14.93 -52.05
C CYS A 321 1.43 14.91 -53.12
N VAL A 322 0.17 15.17 -52.73
CA VAL A 322 -0.95 15.28 -53.69
C VAL A 322 -0.72 16.44 -54.65
N LEU A 323 -0.32 17.61 -54.16
CA LEU A 323 -0.04 18.77 -55.02
C LEU A 323 1.12 18.50 -55.98
N GLN A 324 2.24 17.95 -55.48
CA GLN A 324 3.42 17.60 -56.27
C GLN A 324 3.09 16.57 -57.36
N ASN A 325 2.34 15.51 -57.02
CA ASN A 325 1.98 14.46 -57.98
C ASN A 325 0.90 14.92 -58.96
N THR A 326 -0.01 15.82 -58.57
CA THR A 326 -0.96 16.47 -59.49
C THR A 326 -0.21 17.28 -60.53
N TRP A 327 0.71 18.16 -60.11
CA TRP A 327 1.53 18.96 -61.02
C TRP A 327 2.35 18.12 -62.00
N ARG A 328 3.05 17.09 -61.48
CA ARG A 328 3.81 16.13 -62.30
C ARG A 328 2.92 15.38 -63.30
N THR A 329 1.69 15.03 -62.91
CA THR A 329 0.72 14.37 -63.80
C THR A 329 0.28 15.30 -64.93
N VAL A 330 -0.03 16.57 -64.63
CA VAL A 330 -0.39 17.58 -65.64
C VAL A 330 0.77 17.82 -66.62
N LEU A 331 2.00 17.94 -66.12
CA LEU A 331 3.19 18.07 -66.97
C LEU A 331 3.34 16.88 -67.92
N ARG A 332 3.24 15.63 -67.42
CA ARG A 332 3.34 14.43 -68.27
C ARG A 332 2.15 14.25 -69.21
N ALA A 333 0.97 14.74 -68.85
CA ALA A 333 -0.18 14.76 -69.74
C ALA A 333 0.06 15.71 -70.93
N ARG A 334 0.64 16.90 -70.69
CA ARG A 334 1.05 17.81 -71.78
C ARG A 334 2.14 17.20 -72.67
N ASP A 335 3.14 16.53 -72.10
CA ASP A 335 4.19 15.85 -72.88
C ASP A 335 3.61 14.75 -73.78
N TYR A 336 2.67 13.96 -73.27
CA TYR A 336 1.97 12.93 -74.04
C TYR A 336 1.12 13.53 -75.17
N GLN A 337 0.46 14.67 -74.91
CA GLN A 337 -0.33 15.38 -75.92
C GLN A 337 0.54 15.94 -77.06
N LYS A 338 1.79 16.35 -76.77
CA LYS A 338 2.77 16.76 -77.80
C LYS A 338 3.35 15.57 -78.57
N SER A 339 3.56 14.43 -77.91
CA SER A 339 4.16 13.24 -78.52
C SER A 339 3.57 11.96 -77.92
N SER A 340 2.68 11.32 -78.69
CA SER A 340 1.99 10.08 -78.32
C SER A 340 2.87 8.84 -78.47
N SER A 341 4.04 8.84 -77.80
CA SER A 341 4.91 7.67 -77.71
C SER A 341 4.46 6.70 -76.61
N ARG A 342 4.61 5.40 -76.87
CA ARG A 342 4.34 4.31 -75.89
C ARG A 342 5.11 4.51 -74.57
N ARG A 343 6.30 5.11 -74.64
CA ARG A 343 7.13 5.48 -73.46
C ARG A 343 6.49 6.60 -72.63
N ASN A 344 5.86 7.58 -73.28
CA ASN A 344 5.16 8.68 -72.61
C ASN A 344 3.85 8.20 -71.96
N GLN A 345 3.14 7.27 -72.61
CA GLN A 345 1.94 6.63 -72.05
C GLN A 345 2.24 5.89 -70.74
N GLN A 346 3.32 5.09 -70.69
CA GLN A 346 3.74 4.38 -69.48
C GLN A 346 4.16 5.33 -68.34
N ARG A 347 4.86 6.43 -68.68
CA ARG A 347 5.26 7.47 -67.70
C ARG A 347 4.03 8.18 -67.11
N LEU A 348 3.03 8.49 -67.94
CA LEU A 348 1.77 9.10 -67.50
C LEU A 348 1.00 8.16 -66.56
N ALA A 349 0.84 6.89 -66.94
CA ALA A 349 0.17 5.88 -66.11
C ALA A 349 0.86 5.70 -64.74
N LYS A 350 2.20 5.72 -64.70
CA LYS A 350 2.96 5.68 -63.44
C LYS A 350 2.66 6.90 -62.55
N MET A 351 2.67 8.11 -63.11
CA MET A 351 2.36 9.34 -62.36
C MET A 351 0.91 9.35 -61.84
N GLN A 352 -0.05 8.92 -62.66
CA GLN A 352 -1.45 8.78 -62.26
C GLN A 352 -1.63 7.79 -61.09
N ARG A 353 -0.94 6.66 -61.11
CA ARG A 353 -0.94 5.71 -59.98
C ARG A 353 -0.37 6.33 -58.72
N MET A 354 0.75 7.06 -58.82
CA MET A 354 1.34 7.75 -57.67
C MET A 354 0.45 8.86 -57.12
N LEU A 355 -0.25 9.59 -58.00
CA LEU A 355 -1.27 10.57 -57.60
C LEU A 355 -2.43 9.90 -56.86
N LEU A 356 -2.98 8.81 -57.40
CA LEU A 356 -4.07 8.06 -56.76
C LEU A 356 -3.66 7.55 -55.37
N CYS A 357 -2.46 6.96 -55.24
CA CYS A 357 -1.90 6.57 -53.95
C CYS A 357 -1.80 7.76 -52.98
N SER A 358 -1.32 8.91 -53.45
CA SER A 358 -1.20 10.12 -52.61
C SER A 358 -2.56 10.63 -52.14
N VAL A 359 -3.58 10.61 -53.01
CA VAL A 359 -4.96 10.99 -52.67
C VAL A 359 -5.56 10.03 -51.65
N ILE A 360 -5.32 8.73 -51.79
CA ILE A 360 -5.75 7.73 -50.81
C ILE A 360 -5.08 7.98 -49.45
N THR A 361 -3.77 8.21 -49.42
CA THR A 361 -3.03 8.53 -48.19
C THR A 361 -3.56 9.82 -47.55
N PHE A 362 -3.80 10.88 -48.34
CA PHE A 362 -4.39 12.12 -47.84
C PHE A 362 -5.80 11.92 -47.25
N ARG A 363 -6.63 11.09 -47.88
CA ARG A 363 -7.95 10.73 -47.33
C ARG A 363 -7.84 9.97 -46.01
N LYS A 364 -6.87 9.05 -45.90
CA LYS A 364 -6.58 8.32 -44.66
C LYS A 364 -6.11 9.26 -43.54
N THR A 365 -5.18 10.17 -43.81
CA THR A 365 -4.70 11.13 -42.80
C THR A 365 -5.79 12.11 -42.37
N ARG A 366 -6.63 12.57 -43.32
CA ARG A 366 -7.82 13.38 -42.99
C ARG A 366 -8.82 12.64 -42.12
N TRP A 367 -9.02 11.34 -42.36
CA TRP A 367 -9.89 10.52 -41.51
C TRP A 367 -9.31 10.37 -40.10
N LYS A 368 -8.01 10.06 -39.96
CA LYS A 368 -7.33 10.00 -38.66
C LYS A 368 -7.49 11.30 -37.86
N LEU A 369 -7.33 12.45 -38.51
CA LEU A 369 -7.45 13.76 -37.87
C LEU A 369 -8.88 14.05 -37.37
N ARG A 370 -9.91 13.52 -38.04
CA ARG A 370 -11.30 13.64 -37.57
C ARG A 370 -11.60 12.71 -36.40
N MET A 371 -11.14 11.47 -36.45
CA MET A 371 -11.38 10.51 -35.36
C MET A 371 -10.76 10.97 -34.04
N GLN A 372 -9.59 11.64 -34.08
CA GLN A 372 -9.01 12.21 -32.84
C GLN A 372 -9.83 13.33 -32.22
N MET A 373 -10.55 14.13 -33.02
CA MET A 373 -11.45 15.16 -32.48
C MET A 373 -12.70 14.55 -31.83
N GLU A 374 -13.05 13.31 -32.18
CA GLU A 374 -14.16 12.58 -31.57
C GLU A 374 -13.75 11.87 -30.27
N ASP A 375 -12.46 11.57 -30.09
CA ASP A 375 -11.88 10.90 -28.90
C ASP A 375 -11.48 11.91 -27.80
N GLU A 376 -12.14 13.08 -27.72
CA GLU A 376 -11.88 14.07 -26.65
C GLU A 376 -12.14 13.42 -25.28
N ASP A 377 -11.11 13.33 -24.41
CA ASP A 377 -11.25 12.68 -23.09
C ASP A 377 -12.41 13.31 -22.29
N ASP A 378 -13.23 12.48 -21.65
CA ASP A 378 -14.31 12.89 -20.73
C ASP A 378 -13.87 13.94 -19.70
N PHE A 379 -12.59 13.90 -19.29
CA PHE A 379 -12.01 14.90 -18.40
C PHE A 379 -11.95 16.30 -19.01
N PHE A 380 -11.60 16.42 -20.29
CA PHE A 380 -11.59 17.72 -20.99
C PHE A 380 -13.01 18.23 -21.20
N THR A 381 -13.94 17.36 -21.56
CA THR A 381 -15.37 17.68 -21.64
C THR A 381 -15.88 18.21 -20.30
N ALA A 382 -15.54 17.54 -19.19
CA ALA A 382 -15.89 17.98 -17.85
C ALA A 382 -15.24 19.32 -17.46
N ARG A 383 -13.95 19.53 -17.77
CA ARG A 383 -13.26 20.80 -17.48
C ARG A 383 -13.82 21.95 -18.30
N ARG A 384 -14.15 21.71 -19.57
CA ARG A 384 -14.79 22.68 -20.45
C ARG A 384 -16.19 23.04 -19.94
N ALA A 385 -16.97 22.03 -19.54
CA ALA A 385 -18.27 22.24 -18.92
C ALA A 385 -18.14 23.05 -17.63
N PHE A 386 -17.14 22.77 -16.78
CA PHE A 386 -16.90 23.54 -15.56
C PHE A 386 -16.57 25.01 -15.86
N ASN A 387 -15.63 25.27 -16.77
CA ASN A 387 -15.29 26.64 -17.18
C ASN A 387 -16.51 27.37 -17.80
N GLU A 388 -17.29 26.68 -18.64
CA GLU A 388 -18.51 27.26 -19.21
C GLU A 388 -19.55 27.56 -18.13
N THR A 389 -19.69 26.68 -17.12
CA THR A 389 -20.59 26.94 -15.99
C THR A 389 -20.12 28.14 -15.16
N GLU A 390 -18.81 28.31 -14.95
CA GLU A 390 -18.24 29.45 -14.25
C GLU A 390 -18.53 30.77 -14.99
N ASP A 391 -18.30 30.80 -16.31
CA ASP A 391 -18.64 31.95 -17.17
C ASP A 391 -20.13 32.28 -17.13
N ARG A 392 -20.99 31.25 -17.18
CA ARG A 392 -22.45 31.42 -17.06
C ARG A 392 -22.81 31.97 -15.67
N LEU A 393 -22.19 31.47 -14.60
CA LEU A 393 -22.42 31.93 -13.23
C LEU A 393 -22.02 33.39 -13.06
N GLN A 394 -20.90 33.80 -13.67
CA GLN A 394 -20.44 35.18 -13.63
C GLN A 394 -21.42 36.12 -14.35
N LYS A 395 -21.94 35.72 -15.52
CA LYS A 395 -22.99 36.47 -16.22
C LYS A 395 -24.27 36.59 -15.40
N VAL A 396 -24.66 35.53 -14.69
CA VAL A 396 -25.82 35.55 -13.78
C VAL A 396 -25.59 36.51 -12.63
N ARG A 397 -24.42 36.48 -11.97
CA ARG A 397 -24.07 37.42 -10.90
C ARG A 397 -24.10 38.88 -11.38
N GLN A 398 -23.60 39.14 -12.59
CA GLN A 398 -23.62 40.48 -13.17
C GLN A 398 -25.05 40.96 -13.44
N ARG A 399 -25.93 40.09 -13.96
CA ARG A 399 -27.35 40.41 -14.15
C ARG A 399 -28.07 40.63 -12.82
N GLN A 400 -27.76 39.83 -11.80
CA GLN A 400 -28.32 39.99 -10.46
C GLN A 400 -27.95 41.36 -9.88
N SER A 401 -26.68 41.75 -9.96
CA SER A 401 -26.23 43.08 -9.52
C SER A 401 -26.91 44.22 -10.28
N GLN A 402 -27.13 44.08 -11.60
CA GLN A 402 -27.89 45.06 -12.37
C GLN A 402 -29.35 45.13 -11.95
N LEU A 403 -29.96 43.99 -11.60
CA LEU A 403 -31.34 43.91 -11.13
C LEU A 403 -31.49 44.60 -9.77
N ASP A 404 -30.58 44.32 -8.83
CA ASP A 404 -30.55 44.96 -7.51
C ASP A 404 -30.39 46.48 -7.62
N GLY A 405 -29.54 46.95 -8.54
CA GLY A 405 -29.41 48.39 -8.83
C GLY A 405 -30.70 49.01 -9.39
N LYS A 406 -31.39 48.31 -10.30
CA LYS A 406 -32.69 48.77 -10.82
C LYS A 406 -33.78 48.78 -9.75
N ILE A 407 -33.83 47.76 -8.90
CA ILE A 407 -34.77 47.67 -7.77
C ILE A 407 -34.54 48.81 -6.80
N SER A 408 -33.27 49.12 -6.48
CA SER A 408 -32.91 50.25 -5.61
C SER A 408 -33.39 51.58 -6.18
N MET A 409 -33.14 51.83 -7.47
CA MET A 409 -33.70 53.02 -8.16
C MET A 409 -35.24 53.04 -8.14
N LEU A 410 -35.88 51.88 -8.24
CA LEU A 410 -37.33 51.77 -8.21
C LEU A 410 -37.88 52.11 -6.81
N PHE A 411 -37.21 51.67 -5.75
CA PHE A 411 -37.52 52.06 -4.38
C PHE A 411 -37.35 53.57 -4.16
N GLU A 412 -36.24 54.15 -4.62
CA GLU A 412 -36.02 55.61 -4.54
C GLU A 412 -37.12 56.39 -5.27
N ASN A 413 -37.49 55.95 -6.48
CA ASN A 413 -38.56 56.59 -7.25
C ASN A 413 -39.93 56.47 -6.57
N VAL A 414 -40.24 55.30 -5.98
CA VAL A 414 -41.49 55.10 -5.22
C VAL A 414 -41.50 55.97 -3.97
N GLU A 415 -40.40 56.07 -3.25
CA GLU A 415 -40.29 56.92 -2.06
C GLU A 415 -40.47 58.39 -2.40
N ALA A 416 -39.81 58.87 -3.46
CA ALA A 416 -39.99 60.22 -4.00
C ALA A 416 -41.46 60.49 -4.40
N LEU A 417 -42.11 59.54 -5.08
CA LEU A 417 -43.53 59.64 -5.44
C LEU A 417 -44.42 59.70 -4.20
N THR A 418 -44.10 58.90 -3.17
CA THR A 418 -44.86 58.85 -1.91
C THR A 418 -44.76 60.19 -1.17
N GLN A 419 -43.56 60.78 -1.12
CA GLN A 419 -43.34 62.12 -0.57
C GLN A 419 -44.09 63.21 -1.37
N ALA A 420 -44.10 63.13 -2.70
CA ALA A 420 -44.84 64.05 -3.56
C ALA A 420 -46.37 63.96 -3.35
N VAL A 421 -46.91 62.74 -3.15
CA VAL A 421 -48.33 62.55 -2.85
C VAL A 421 -48.68 63.06 -1.44
N MET A 422 -47.81 62.83 -0.44
CA MET A 422 -48.01 63.31 0.93
C MET A 422 -47.98 64.84 1.01
N SER A 423 -47.05 65.49 0.30
CA SER A 423 -47.01 66.96 0.20
C SER A 423 -48.25 67.54 -0.49
N ARG A 424 -48.75 66.89 -1.55
CA ARG A 424 -49.99 67.31 -2.22
C ARG A 424 -51.24 67.16 -1.34
N LYS A 425 -51.32 66.12 -0.49
CA LYS A 425 -52.40 65.98 0.50
C LYS A 425 -52.37 67.08 1.57
N CYS A 426 -51.18 67.60 1.91
CA CYS A 426 -51.03 68.72 2.83
C CYS A 426 -51.57 70.02 2.22
N TYR A 427 -51.34 70.22 0.92
CA TYR A 427 -51.81 71.39 0.17
C TYR A 427 -53.34 71.43 -0.04
N LEU A 428 -54.00 70.27 -0.11
CA LEU A 428 -55.47 70.16 -0.27
C LEU A 428 -56.23 70.20 1.08
N ARG A 429 -55.53 70.31 2.21
CA ARG A 429 -56.12 70.43 3.56
C ARG A 429 -56.08 71.85 4.13
N GLN A 430 -55.46 72.80 3.42
CA GLN A 430 -55.64 74.24 3.59
C GLN A 430 -56.75 74.70 2.64
#